data_AF-A0A428RW51-F1
#
_entry.id   AF-A0A428RW51-F1
#
_cell.length_a   1.000
_cell.length_b   1.000
_cell.length_c   1.000
_cell.angle_alpha   90.00
_cell.angle_beta   90.00
_cell.angle_gamma   90.00
#
_symmetry.space_group_name_H-M   'P 1'
#
loop_
_entity.id
_entity.type
_entity.pdbx_description
1 polymer ?
#
loop_
_entity_poly.entity_id
_entity_poly.type
_entity_poly.pdbx_seq_one_letter_code
_entity_poly.pdbx_strand_id
1 'polypeptide(L)'
;MPWTSTAAFPHPLVNIKLGQGSSSEPSIVNYFSYGVVEFLTWQGLGDVINQWRESIDLEHVAFSEGPCLIEKLKTPITYCWSPALVPKPADWGSNIDVCGFFFREPPDYTPNPELDEFLQAGPPPVYIGFGSIVIDDPGRMSQMILEAVRISGTRAIISRGWSKLNGPESSNVMFLGDCPHEWLFQHVAAVVHHGGAGTTACGLLNGRPTTIVPFFGDQPFWGNMVAAAGAGPEPIPQKSLTVENLVEAIRFCLTREAAEAADKIAAKMRSEEGVKAAVASFHNHLPRDELECDIIKGQPAVWTCSKKNRRLKLSKPAGEILSSHLKIDAGSLEIYESRRTIIETRRWEPFTGTIAAAIGVSADLAKSAADTVVKPVKTYQQRNVVDSEHRFDSADASTTIALQGIDKRRLKHSRSCLSTTKSVSTVSAHTMSRFLKQFLNGLVIIPFAFTEGFRNVPLLYGEELRDYGEIYDWKSGIAFGAKAVVFGVVDGVGGLFILPYQGAKKQGVLGAAKGVGKGVAGLTSKVFTATIGSATYPLQGIYKSIWRLANSRTRQAIQKARLTEGKYLVDKGRERGVSDKAIMDTFDAMMARELRT
;
A
#
# COMPACT_ATOMS: atom_id res chain seq x y z
N MET A 1 -2.62 -10.33 -12.41
CA MET A 1 -1.41 -10.47 -11.59
C MET A 1 -1.66 -10.15 -10.11
N PRO A 2 -1.36 -11.05 -9.15
CA PRO A 2 -1.28 -10.72 -7.73
C PRO A 2 -0.13 -9.73 -7.43
N TRP A 3 -0.40 -8.80 -6.51
CA TRP A 3 0.55 -7.80 -5.97
C TRP A 3 0.63 -7.84 -4.43
N THR A 4 -0.30 -8.55 -3.78
CA THR A 4 -0.33 -8.71 -2.33
C THR A 4 0.53 -9.89 -1.97
N SER A 5 1.50 -9.66 -1.07
CA SER A 5 2.39 -10.68 -0.52
C SER A 5 1.61 -11.91 -0.04
N THR A 6 2.07 -13.09 -0.41
CA THR A 6 1.53 -14.37 0.06
C THR A 6 2.59 -15.46 0.03
N ALA A 7 2.45 -16.43 0.93
CA ALA A 7 3.20 -17.66 0.93
C ALA A 7 2.74 -18.67 -0.15
N ALA A 8 1.53 -18.50 -0.72
CA ALA A 8 0.93 -19.50 -1.60
C ALA A 8 1.63 -19.63 -2.96
N PHE A 9 2.10 -18.52 -3.53
CA PHE A 9 2.77 -18.47 -4.83
C PHE A 9 3.69 -17.24 -4.93
N PRO A 10 4.77 -17.31 -5.72
CA PRO A 10 5.70 -16.20 -5.86
C PRO A 10 5.08 -15.04 -6.66
N HIS A 11 5.68 -13.86 -6.51
CA HIS A 11 5.34 -12.69 -7.31
C HIS A 11 5.52 -13.03 -8.81
N PRO A 12 4.53 -12.76 -9.69
CA PRO A 12 4.56 -13.24 -11.08
C PRO A 12 5.72 -12.72 -11.94
N LEU A 13 6.28 -11.56 -11.60
CA LEU A 13 7.48 -11.01 -12.24
C LEU A 13 8.79 -11.68 -11.80
N VAL A 14 8.75 -12.56 -10.80
CA VAL A 14 9.92 -13.25 -10.26
C VAL A 14 9.88 -14.70 -10.71
N ASN A 15 10.79 -15.06 -11.61
CA ASN A 15 10.94 -16.42 -12.11
C ASN A 15 12.01 -17.17 -11.29
N ILE A 16 11.69 -17.52 -10.04
CA ILE A 16 12.57 -18.36 -9.23
C ILE A 16 12.29 -19.82 -9.58
N LYS A 17 13.21 -20.44 -10.32
CA LYS A 17 13.31 -21.90 -10.35
C LYS A 17 13.98 -22.33 -9.05
N LEU A 18 13.20 -22.69 -8.04
CA LEU A 18 13.74 -23.35 -6.85
C LEU A 18 14.38 -24.67 -7.30
N GLY A 19 15.71 -24.68 -7.45
CA GLY A 19 16.46 -25.91 -7.61
C GLY A 19 16.16 -26.82 -6.42
N GLN A 20 16.07 -28.12 -6.65
CA GLN A 20 15.72 -29.16 -5.67
C GLN A 20 16.71 -29.31 -4.47
N GLY A 21 17.49 -28.27 -4.12
CA GLY A 21 18.60 -28.34 -3.17
C GLY A 21 18.73 -27.22 -2.14
N SER A 22 17.85 -26.19 -2.10
CA SER A 22 17.86 -25.22 -0.99
C SER A 22 16.70 -25.47 -0.03
N SER A 23 17.04 -25.78 1.22
CA SER A 23 16.16 -26.10 2.35
C SER A 23 15.34 -24.91 2.90
N SER A 24 15.13 -23.87 2.10
CA SER A 24 14.21 -22.77 2.45
C SER A 24 12.79 -23.19 2.10
N GLU A 25 11.85 -23.14 3.05
CA GLU A 25 10.45 -23.47 2.77
C GLU A 25 9.95 -22.58 1.61
N PRO A 26 9.39 -23.16 0.51
CA PRO A 26 8.91 -22.41 -0.65
C PRO A 26 7.95 -21.25 -0.31
N SER A 27 7.22 -21.38 0.80
CA SER A 27 6.34 -20.35 1.38
C SER A 27 7.05 -19.02 1.67
N ILE A 28 8.25 -19.08 2.25
CA ILE A 28 9.05 -17.91 2.63
C ILE A 28 9.56 -17.20 1.38
N VAL A 29 10.05 -17.97 0.41
CA VAL A 29 10.55 -17.45 -0.87
C VAL A 29 9.44 -16.75 -1.65
N ASN A 30 8.24 -17.35 -1.66
CA ASN A 30 7.05 -16.76 -2.26
C ASN A 30 6.73 -15.41 -1.63
N TYR A 31 6.64 -15.32 -0.31
CA TYR A 31 6.33 -14.08 0.38
C TYR A 31 7.35 -12.96 0.12
N PHE A 32 8.64 -13.27 0.22
CA PHE A 32 9.70 -12.27 0.04
C PHE A 32 9.86 -11.78 -1.39
N SER A 33 9.45 -12.58 -2.39
CA SER A 33 9.51 -12.17 -3.79
C SER A 33 8.70 -10.88 -4.09
N TYR A 34 7.60 -10.64 -3.37
CA TYR A 34 6.80 -9.42 -3.49
C TYR A 34 7.57 -8.19 -3.01
N GLY A 35 8.23 -8.30 -1.85
CA GLY A 35 9.06 -7.23 -1.30
C GLY A 35 10.21 -6.83 -2.22
N VAL A 36 10.84 -7.80 -2.91
CA VAL A 36 11.90 -7.53 -3.89
C VAL A 36 11.35 -6.73 -5.07
N VAL A 37 10.20 -7.11 -5.62
CA VAL A 37 9.60 -6.41 -6.76
C VAL A 37 9.20 -5.00 -6.38
N GLU A 38 8.48 -4.82 -5.28
CA GLU A 38 8.08 -3.51 -4.77
C GLU A 38 9.30 -2.60 -4.51
N PHE A 39 10.38 -3.16 -3.96
CA PHE A 39 11.63 -2.43 -3.75
C PHE A 39 12.25 -1.95 -5.06
N LEU A 40 12.37 -2.82 -6.06
CA LEU A 40 12.93 -2.47 -7.37
C LEU A 40 12.05 -1.47 -8.12
N THR A 41 10.72 -1.63 -8.06
CA THR A 41 9.76 -0.67 -8.62
C THR A 41 9.93 0.70 -7.97
N TRP A 42 10.06 0.75 -6.64
CA TRP A 42 10.26 2.01 -5.93
C TRP A 42 11.64 2.63 -6.18
N GLN A 43 12.70 1.84 -6.39
CA GLN A 43 13.99 2.37 -6.85
C GLN A 43 13.90 3.07 -8.20
N GLY A 44 13.14 2.50 -9.15
CA GLY A 44 12.99 3.09 -10.48
C GLY A 44 12.09 4.32 -10.53
N LEU A 45 11.07 4.40 -9.66
CA LEU A 45 10.00 5.39 -9.77
C LEU A 45 9.93 6.39 -8.59
N GLY A 46 10.58 6.11 -7.46
CA GLY A 46 10.42 6.85 -6.22
C GLY A 46 10.73 8.35 -6.35
N ASP A 47 11.78 8.71 -7.09
CA ASP A 47 12.16 10.11 -7.32
C ASP A 47 11.15 10.83 -8.22
N VAL A 48 10.68 10.17 -9.29
CA VAL A 48 9.65 10.72 -10.20
C VAL A 48 8.34 10.95 -9.43
N ILE A 49 7.95 9.98 -8.61
CA ILE A 49 6.75 10.08 -7.76
C ILE A 49 6.91 11.21 -6.74
N ASN A 50 8.06 11.34 -6.09
CA ASN A 50 8.30 12.37 -5.09
C ASN A 50 8.36 13.79 -5.70
N GLN A 51 8.96 13.95 -6.89
CA GLN A 51 8.91 15.22 -7.62
C GLN A 51 7.48 15.62 -7.98
N TRP A 52 6.67 14.66 -8.44
CA TRP A 52 5.24 14.91 -8.68
C TRP A 52 4.50 15.27 -7.39
N ARG A 53 4.75 14.55 -6.28
CA ARG A 53 4.14 14.84 -4.97
C ARG A 53 4.48 16.24 -4.46
N GLU A 54 5.74 16.66 -4.59
CA GLU A 54 6.16 18.03 -4.23
C GLU A 54 5.40 19.07 -5.06
N SER A 55 5.20 18.81 -6.36
CA SER A 55 4.47 19.74 -7.25
C SER A 55 3.01 20.00 -6.85
N ILE A 56 2.42 19.12 -6.04
CA ILE A 56 1.05 19.22 -5.52
C ILE A 56 1.01 19.38 -3.99
N ASP A 57 2.09 19.88 -3.39
CA ASP A 57 2.21 20.13 -1.94
C ASP A 57 1.96 18.88 -1.08
N LEU A 58 2.46 17.71 -1.49
CA LEU A 58 2.49 16.48 -0.69
C LEU A 58 3.90 16.17 -0.18
N GLU A 59 3.99 15.66 1.05
CA GLU A 59 5.28 15.24 1.66
C GLU A 59 5.90 14.10 0.83
N HIS A 60 7.23 14.06 0.75
CA HIS A 60 7.91 12.94 0.10
C HIS A 60 7.64 11.63 0.84
N VAL A 61 7.48 10.55 0.07
CA VAL A 61 7.51 9.20 0.62
C VAL A 61 8.97 8.78 0.77
N ALA A 62 9.34 8.40 1.98
CA ALA A 62 10.67 7.88 2.24
C ALA A 62 10.92 6.58 1.47
N PHE A 63 12.16 6.38 1.04
CA PHE A 63 12.56 5.21 0.27
C PHE A 63 12.22 3.87 0.96
N SER A 64 12.36 3.82 2.30
CA SER A 64 12.02 2.64 3.11
C SER A 64 10.51 2.39 3.28
N GLU A 65 9.68 3.39 2.99
CA GLU A 65 8.23 3.30 3.17
C GLU A 65 7.51 2.91 1.89
N GLY A 66 7.94 3.46 0.75
CA GLY A 66 7.32 3.26 -0.56
C GLY A 66 6.95 1.81 -0.86
N PRO A 67 7.90 0.86 -0.79
CA PRO A 67 7.66 -0.55 -1.13
C PRO A 67 6.61 -1.26 -0.26
N CYS A 68 6.27 -0.71 0.91
CA CYS A 68 5.34 -1.34 1.85
C CYS A 68 4.06 -0.53 2.05
N LEU A 69 3.84 0.56 1.30
CA LEU A 69 2.74 1.48 1.56
C LEU A 69 1.37 0.80 1.46
N ILE A 70 1.14 0.00 0.42
CA ILE A 70 -0.14 -0.67 0.20
C ILE A 70 -0.48 -1.64 1.35
N GLU A 71 0.51 -2.41 1.80
CA GLU A 71 0.38 -3.34 2.91
C GLU A 71 0.18 -2.60 4.25
N LYS A 72 1.00 -1.58 4.53
CA LYS A 72 0.93 -0.78 5.76
C LYS A 72 -0.40 -0.03 5.89
N LEU A 73 -0.90 0.53 4.79
CA LEU A 73 -2.18 1.24 4.76
C LEU A 73 -3.39 0.29 4.76
N LYS A 74 -3.15 -1.02 4.63
CA LYS A 74 -4.19 -2.04 4.43
C LYS A 74 -5.17 -1.61 3.36
N THR A 75 -4.64 -1.10 2.24
CA THR A 75 -5.46 -0.61 1.14
C THR A 75 -6.37 -1.74 0.66
N PRO A 76 -7.68 -1.51 0.53
CA PRO A 76 -8.57 -2.52 -0.04
C PRO A 76 -8.19 -2.87 -1.47
N ILE A 77 -8.03 -4.16 -1.78
CA ILE A 77 -7.70 -4.65 -3.13
C ILE A 77 -8.74 -5.70 -3.53
N THR A 78 -9.24 -5.57 -4.76
CA THR A 78 -10.11 -6.56 -5.38
C THR A 78 -9.39 -7.19 -6.56
N TYR A 79 -9.15 -8.49 -6.46
CA TYR A 79 -8.59 -9.30 -7.54
C TYR A 79 -9.70 -9.87 -8.43
N CYS A 80 -9.69 -9.45 -9.69
CA CYS A 80 -10.69 -9.80 -10.69
C CYS A 80 -10.31 -11.09 -11.43
N TRP A 81 -10.11 -12.18 -10.70
CA TRP A 81 -9.94 -13.52 -11.25
C TRP A 81 -10.85 -14.52 -10.55
N SER A 82 -11.07 -15.66 -11.19
CA SER A 82 -11.92 -16.73 -10.64
C SER A 82 -11.26 -17.42 -9.44
N PRO A 83 -11.94 -17.49 -8.28
CA PRO A 83 -11.49 -18.31 -7.16
C PRO A 83 -11.50 -19.82 -7.48
N ALA A 84 -12.18 -20.25 -8.55
CA ALA A 84 -12.13 -21.63 -9.02
C ALA A 84 -10.76 -22.01 -9.62
N LEU A 85 -10.04 -21.03 -10.18
CA LEU A 85 -8.69 -21.20 -10.70
C LEU A 85 -7.64 -20.86 -9.64
N VAL A 86 -7.73 -19.66 -9.07
CA VAL A 86 -6.79 -19.17 -8.04
C VAL A 86 -7.59 -18.78 -6.80
N PRO A 87 -7.73 -19.68 -5.80
CA PRO A 87 -8.47 -19.36 -4.59
C PRO A 87 -7.78 -18.24 -3.80
N LYS A 88 -8.55 -17.51 -2.98
CA LYS A 88 -8.00 -16.52 -2.05
C LYS A 88 -6.99 -17.22 -1.10
N PRO A 89 -5.71 -16.82 -1.09
CA PRO A 89 -4.76 -17.30 -0.10
C PRO A 89 -5.23 -17.08 1.34
N ALA A 90 -4.95 -18.05 2.21
CA ALA A 90 -5.40 -18.03 3.61
C ALA A 90 -4.70 -16.94 4.45
N ASP A 91 -3.53 -16.48 4.01
CA ASP A 91 -2.74 -15.42 4.65
C ASP A 91 -3.16 -14.00 4.21
N TRP A 92 -4.16 -13.87 3.33
CA TRP A 92 -4.72 -12.57 2.97
C TRP A 92 -5.78 -12.08 3.95
N GLY A 93 -5.64 -10.81 4.36
CA GLY A 93 -6.56 -10.14 5.26
C GLY A 93 -7.96 -9.90 4.70
N SER A 94 -8.85 -9.35 5.53
CA SER A 94 -10.22 -9.01 5.13
C SER A 94 -10.30 -7.85 4.13
N ASN A 95 -9.23 -7.07 3.97
CA ASN A 95 -9.14 -5.98 3.00
C ASN A 95 -8.85 -6.45 1.56
N ILE A 96 -8.68 -7.76 1.34
CA ILE A 96 -8.33 -8.32 0.03
C ILE A 96 -9.43 -9.29 -0.40
N ASP A 97 -10.07 -9.02 -1.52
CA ASP A 97 -11.13 -9.86 -2.07
C ASP A 97 -10.72 -10.47 -3.42
N VAL A 98 -11.21 -11.69 -3.68
CA VAL A 98 -11.12 -12.35 -4.99
C VAL A 98 -12.56 -12.51 -5.48
N CYS A 99 -12.94 -11.79 -6.54
CA CYS A 99 -14.35 -11.61 -6.87
C CYS A 99 -14.84 -12.43 -8.07
N GLY A 100 -13.94 -12.99 -8.88
CA GLY A 100 -14.29 -13.58 -10.18
C GLY A 100 -13.74 -12.76 -11.35
N PHE A 101 -13.62 -13.38 -12.52
CA PHE A 101 -13.27 -12.66 -13.75
C PHE A 101 -14.42 -11.75 -14.21
N PHE A 102 -14.07 -10.69 -14.95
CA PHE A 102 -15.06 -9.80 -15.55
C PHE A 102 -15.31 -10.22 -17.00
N PHE A 103 -16.47 -10.81 -17.22
CA PHE A 103 -16.95 -11.13 -18.56
C PHE A 103 -18.00 -10.12 -18.99
N ARG A 104 -17.94 -9.72 -20.25
CA ARG A 104 -19.03 -9.04 -20.94
C ARG A 104 -19.90 -10.10 -21.63
N GLU A 105 -21.10 -9.72 -22.01
CA GLU A 105 -21.92 -10.57 -22.86
C GLU A 105 -21.21 -10.79 -24.21
N PRO A 106 -21.19 -12.03 -24.74
CA PRO A 106 -20.65 -12.31 -26.06
C PRO A 106 -21.32 -11.41 -27.10
N PRO A 107 -20.55 -10.78 -28.01
CA PRO A 107 -21.14 -9.99 -29.08
C PRO A 107 -21.95 -10.91 -30.00
N ASP A 108 -23.04 -10.40 -30.56
CA ASP A 108 -23.69 -11.06 -31.69
C ASP A 108 -22.69 -11.11 -32.86
N TYR A 109 -22.33 -12.32 -33.28
CA TYR A 109 -21.27 -12.56 -34.24
C TYR A 109 -21.69 -13.64 -35.22
N THR A 110 -21.69 -13.25 -36.49
CA THR A 110 -21.89 -14.17 -37.62
C THR A 110 -20.52 -14.50 -38.21
N PRO A 111 -20.09 -15.78 -38.21
CA PRO A 111 -18.83 -16.16 -38.83
C PRO A 111 -18.86 -15.90 -40.34
N ASN A 112 -17.70 -15.63 -40.93
CA ASN A 112 -17.61 -15.64 -42.38
C ASN A 112 -17.83 -17.09 -42.90
N PRO A 113 -18.35 -17.27 -44.13
CA PRO A 113 -18.64 -18.59 -44.67
C PRO A 113 -17.46 -19.55 -44.60
N GLU A 114 -16.24 -19.07 -44.86
CA GLU A 114 -15.01 -19.88 -44.80
C GLU A 114 -14.75 -20.46 -43.39
N LEU A 115 -14.94 -19.68 -42.32
CA LEU A 115 -14.79 -20.17 -40.95
C LEU A 115 -15.89 -21.16 -40.60
N ASP A 116 -17.13 -20.88 -40.99
CA ASP A 116 -18.26 -21.78 -40.71
C ASP A 116 -18.09 -23.12 -41.43
N GLU A 117 -17.75 -23.10 -42.72
CA GLU A 117 -17.43 -24.30 -43.51
C GLU A 117 -16.26 -25.08 -42.89
N PHE A 118 -15.17 -24.39 -42.50
CA PHE A 118 -14.04 -25.03 -41.87
C PHE A 118 -14.43 -25.71 -40.54
N LEU A 119 -15.22 -25.04 -39.69
CA LEU A 119 -15.67 -25.61 -38.42
C LEU A 119 -16.53 -26.86 -38.66
N GLN A 120 -17.45 -26.82 -39.62
CA GLN A 120 -18.37 -27.92 -39.95
C GLN A 120 -17.70 -29.11 -40.66
N ALA A 121 -16.58 -28.90 -41.35
CA ALA A 121 -15.91 -29.93 -42.15
C ALA A 121 -15.25 -31.09 -41.35
N GLY A 122 -15.36 -31.13 -40.02
CA GLY A 122 -14.72 -32.18 -39.22
C GLY A 122 -14.74 -31.96 -37.70
N PRO A 123 -13.85 -32.63 -36.94
CA PRO A 123 -13.76 -32.50 -35.47
C PRO A 123 -13.30 -31.10 -35.03
N PRO A 124 -13.73 -30.58 -33.85
CA PRO A 124 -13.37 -29.24 -33.40
C PRO A 124 -11.86 -28.97 -33.45
N PRO A 125 -11.41 -27.86 -34.07
CA PRO A 125 -9.99 -27.55 -34.20
C PRO A 125 -9.38 -27.06 -32.88
N VAL A 126 -8.05 -27.02 -32.81
CA VAL A 126 -7.29 -26.32 -31.77
C VAL A 126 -7.09 -24.87 -32.20
N TYR A 127 -7.40 -23.91 -31.33
CA TYR A 127 -7.03 -22.51 -31.56
C TYR A 127 -5.58 -22.27 -31.17
N ILE A 128 -4.82 -21.56 -32.01
CA ILE A 128 -3.44 -21.14 -31.73
C ILE A 128 -3.31 -19.65 -32.01
N GLY A 129 -3.00 -18.86 -30.97
CA GLY A 129 -2.86 -17.42 -31.11
C GLY A 129 -2.08 -16.76 -29.98
N PHE A 130 -1.03 -16.01 -30.33
CA PHE A 130 -0.17 -15.32 -29.35
C PHE A 130 -0.55 -13.85 -29.13
N GLY A 131 -1.69 -13.40 -29.65
CA GLY A 131 -2.18 -12.03 -29.44
C GLY A 131 -1.28 -10.95 -30.07
N SER A 132 -1.17 -9.79 -29.41
CA SER A 132 -0.43 -8.63 -29.91
C SER A 132 1.10 -8.72 -29.71
N ILE A 133 1.67 -9.91 -29.66
CA ILE A 133 3.08 -10.12 -29.39
C ILE A 133 3.90 -10.00 -30.68
N VAL A 134 4.95 -9.18 -30.64
CA VAL A 134 5.95 -9.10 -31.72
C VAL A 134 6.84 -10.34 -31.61
N ILE A 135 6.83 -11.17 -32.65
CA ILE A 135 7.65 -12.38 -32.75
C ILE A 135 8.84 -12.05 -33.65
N ASP A 136 10.05 -12.37 -33.20
CA ASP A 136 11.30 -12.06 -33.92
C ASP A 136 11.35 -12.74 -35.30
N ASP A 137 10.93 -14.01 -35.38
CA ASP A 137 10.85 -14.78 -36.63
C ASP A 137 9.46 -15.46 -36.78
N PRO A 138 8.48 -14.73 -37.36
CA PRO A 138 7.14 -15.27 -37.60
C PRO A 138 7.11 -16.46 -38.56
N GLY A 139 8.07 -16.53 -39.50
CA GLY A 139 8.13 -17.60 -40.49
C GLY A 139 8.51 -18.92 -39.86
N ARG A 140 9.58 -18.92 -39.05
CA ARG A 140 9.99 -20.10 -38.27
C ARG A 140 8.91 -20.54 -37.29
N MET A 141 8.27 -19.58 -36.60
CA MET A 141 7.15 -19.88 -35.70
C MET A 141 5.98 -20.54 -36.44
N SER A 142 5.60 -20.00 -37.60
CA SER A 142 4.51 -20.56 -38.41
C SER A 142 4.84 -21.99 -38.88
N GLN A 143 6.06 -22.24 -39.37
CA GLN A 143 6.50 -23.57 -39.77
C GLN A 143 6.46 -24.57 -38.60
N MET A 144 6.93 -24.16 -37.42
CA MET A 144 6.88 -24.99 -36.21
C MET A 144 5.45 -25.36 -35.82
N ILE A 145 4.54 -24.39 -35.84
CA ILE A 145 3.12 -24.61 -35.53
C ILE A 145 2.50 -25.57 -36.54
N LEU A 146 2.69 -25.33 -37.84
CA LEU A 146 2.16 -26.17 -38.90
C LEU A 146 2.65 -27.61 -38.77
N GLU A 147 3.93 -27.81 -38.46
CA GLU A 147 4.50 -29.13 -38.26
C GLU A 147 3.94 -29.81 -36.99
N ALA A 148 3.77 -29.07 -35.89
CA ALA A 148 3.16 -29.61 -34.68
C ALA A 148 1.68 -30.01 -34.90
N VAL A 149 0.92 -29.23 -35.67
CA VAL A 149 -0.46 -29.56 -36.06
C VAL A 149 -0.47 -30.82 -36.91
N ARG A 150 0.43 -30.94 -37.89
CA ARG A 150 0.58 -32.13 -38.74
C ARG A 150 0.89 -33.39 -37.92
N ILE A 151 1.84 -33.33 -36.98
CA ILE A 151 2.25 -34.48 -36.16
C ILE A 151 1.20 -34.84 -35.09
N SER A 152 0.52 -33.84 -34.54
CA SER A 152 -0.58 -34.09 -33.60
C SER A 152 -1.82 -34.70 -34.28
N GLY A 153 -1.94 -34.56 -35.60
CA GLY A 153 -3.07 -35.07 -36.37
C GLY A 153 -4.36 -34.29 -36.11
N THR A 154 -4.23 -33.01 -35.73
CA THR A 154 -5.35 -32.16 -35.34
C THR A 154 -5.68 -31.16 -36.44
N ARG A 155 -6.90 -30.61 -36.39
CA ARG A 155 -7.23 -29.40 -37.14
C ARG A 155 -6.86 -28.18 -36.30
N ALA A 156 -6.46 -27.07 -36.93
CA ALA A 156 -6.08 -25.86 -36.23
C ALA A 156 -6.62 -24.58 -36.87
N ILE A 157 -7.02 -23.65 -36.02
CA ILE A 157 -7.28 -22.25 -36.37
C ILE A 157 -6.11 -21.44 -35.84
N ILE A 158 -5.34 -20.83 -36.73
CA ILE A 158 -4.17 -20.03 -36.38
C ILE A 158 -4.53 -18.55 -36.54
N SER A 159 -4.54 -17.81 -35.44
CA SER A 159 -4.79 -16.37 -35.46
C SER A 159 -3.59 -15.65 -36.09
N ARG A 160 -3.82 -14.90 -37.17
CA ARG A 160 -2.78 -14.10 -37.84
C ARG A 160 -2.20 -13.04 -36.89
N GLY A 161 -3.08 -12.37 -36.14
CA GLY A 161 -2.75 -11.38 -35.10
C GLY A 161 -1.72 -10.32 -35.53
N TRP A 162 -1.05 -9.71 -34.54
CA TRP A 162 0.09 -8.80 -34.77
C TRP A 162 1.36 -9.53 -35.19
N SER A 163 1.43 -10.82 -34.88
CA SER A 163 2.56 -11.68 -35.21
C SER A 163 2.66 -12.00 -36.70
N LYS A 164 1.63 -11.66 -37.51
CA LYS A 164 1.57 -11.91 -38.97
C LYS A 164 1.89 -13.37 -39.32
N LEU A 165 1.40 -14.31 -38.51
CA LEU A 165 1.56 -15.73 -38.78
C LEU A 165 0.87 -16.07 -40.09
N ASN A 166 1.58 -16.73 -41.00
CA ASN A 166 1.12 -17.06 -42.34
C ASN A 166 1.77 -18.37 -42.79
N GLY A 167 1.13 -19.06 -43.71
CA GLY A 167 1.61 -20.31 -44.26
C GLY A 167 0.64 -20.88 -45.29
N PRO A 168 0.95 -22.05 -45.86
CA PRO A 168 0.02 -22.73 -46.76
C PRO A 168 -1.26 -23.10 -46.01
N GLU A 169 -2.40 -22.68 -46.54
CA GLU A 169 -3.71 -23.16 -46.08
C GLU A 169 -3.89 -24.63 -46.48
N SER A 170 -4.60 -25.39 -45.65
CA SER A 170 -4.91 -26.79 -45.91
C SER A 170 -6.26 -27.14 -45.32
N SER A 171 -6.81 -28.32 -45.66
CA SER A 171 -8.06 -28.80 -45.07
C SER A 171 -8.03 -28.91 -43.53
N ASN A 172 -6.84 -28.96 -42.93
CA ASN A 172 -6.65 -29.06 -41.48
C ASN A 172 -6.17 -27.75 -40.84
N VAL A 173 -5.86 -26.70 -41.62
CA VAL A 173 -5.31 -25.44 -41.09
C VAL A 173 -5.98 -24.24 -41.75
N MET A 174 -6.58 -23.39 -40.92
CA MET A 174 -7.14 -22.12 -41.34
C MET A 174 -6.45 -20.94 -40.62
N PHE A 175 -6.04 -19.93 -41.38
CA PHE A 175 -5.48 -18.69 -40.83
C PHE A 175 -6.57 -17.63 -40.66
N LEU A 176 -6.94 -17.35 -39.42
CA LEU A 176 -8.04 -16.44 -39.09
C LEU A 176 -7.55 -15.03 -38.74
N GLY A 177 -8.28 -14.03 -39.20
CA GLY A 177 -8.13 -12.64 -38.77
C GLY A 177 -8.79 -12.39 -37.41
N ASP A 178 -9.37 -11.20 -37.24
CA ASP A 178 -10.06 -10.84 -36.00
C ASP A 178 -11.37 -11.62 -35.85
N CYS A 179 -11.52 -12.32 -34.72
CA CYS A 179 -12.72 -13.05 -34.33
C CYS A 179 -12.90 -12.96 -32.81
N PRO A 180 -14.12 -12.68 -32.28
CA PRO A 180 -14.35 -12.65 -30.85
C PRO A 180 -14.05 -14.00 -30.19
N HIS A 181 -13.11 -14.02 -29.24
CA HIS A 181 -12.73 -15.26 -28.54
C HIS A 181 -13.90 -15.84 -27.75
N GLU A 182 -14.80 -15.00 -27.23
CA GLU A 182 -15.98 -15.42 -26.49
C GLU A 182 -16.90 -16.32 -27.35
N TRP A 183 -16.93 -16.09 -28.67
CA TRP A 183 -17.65 -16.92 -29.64
C TRP A 183 -16.78 -18.09 -30.10
N LEU A 184 -15.56 -17.80 -30.59
CA LEU A 184 -14.69 -18.80 -31.21
C LEU A 184 -14.36 -19.96 -30.26
N PHE A 185 -14.14 -19.68 -28.97
CA PHE A 185 -13.73 -20.72 -28.02
C PHE A 185 -14.86 -21.70 -27.67
N GLN A 186 -16.10 -21.43 -28.07
CA GLN A 186 -17.21 -22.40 -28.00
C GLN A 186 -17.08 -23.50 -29.05
N HIS A 187 -16.29 -23.28 -30.11
CA HIS A 187 -16.20 -24.14 -31.29
C HIS A 187 -14.85 -24.86 -31.43
N VAL A 188 -13.98 -24.80 -30.41
CA VAL A 188 -12.64 -25.40 -30.44
C VAL A 188 -12.47 -26.49 -29.39
N ALA A 189 -11.52 -27.40 -29.62
CA ALA A 189 -11.18 -28.45 -28.67
C ALA A 189 -10.25 -27.95 -27.54
N ALA A 190 -9.29 -27.09 -27.88
CA ALA A 190 -8.29 -26.57 -26.96
C ALA A 190 -7.77 -25.21 -27.43
N VAL A 191 -7.07 -24.50 -26.54
CA VAL A 191 -6.52 -23.16 -26.79
C VAL A 191 -5.01 -23.17 -26.51
N VAL A 192 -4.20 -22.74 -27.48
CA VAL A 192 -2.77 -22.46 -27.31
C VAL A 192 -2.56 -20.95 -27.43
N HIS A 193 -2.06 -20.32 -26.38
CA HIS A 193 -1.86 -18.87 -26.40
C HIS A 193 -0.72 -18.40 -25.50
N HIS A 194 -0.49 -17.10 -25.48
CA HIS A 194 0.62 -16.47 -24.77
C HIS A 194 0.46 -16.36 -23.23
N GLY A 195 -0.69 -16.75 -22.66
CA GLY A 195 -0.96 -16.63 -21.22
C GLY A 195 -1.53 -15.30 -20.73
N GLY A 196 -2.05 -14.42 -21.60
CA GLY A 196 -2.74 -13.21 -21.16
C GLY A 196 -4.01 -13.53 -20.35
N ALA A 197 -4.21 -12.83 -19.22
CA ALA A 197 -5.27 -13.12 -18.25
C ALA A 197 -6.68 -13.27 -18.88
N GLY A 198 -7.04 -12.37 -19.81
CA GLY A 198 -8.34 -12.40 -20.48
C GLY A 198 -8.52 -13.62 -21.40
N THR A 199 -7.49 -14.00 -22.16
CA THR A 199 -7.54 -15.19 -23.03
C THR A 199 -7.60 -16.46 -22.19
N THR A 200 -6.81 -16.54 -21.11
CA THR A 200 -6.85 -17.66 -20.16
C THR A 200 -8.26 -17.80 -19.56
N ALA A 201 -8.82 -16.69 -19.09
CA ALA A 201 -10.16 -16.65 -18.51
C ALA A 201 -11.24 -17.09 -19.53
N CYS A 202 -11.15 -16.63 -20.77
CA CYS A 202 -12.09 -16.99 -21.83
C CYS A 202 -12.01 -18.47 -22.21
N GLY A 203 -10.80 -19.03 -22.33
CA GLY A 203 -10.60 -20.46 -22.61
C GLY A 203 -11.20 -21.34 -21.52
N LEU A 204 -10.87 -21.04 -20.26
CA LEU A 204 -11.38 -21.77 -19.10
C LEU A 204 -12.89 -21.60 -18.90
N LEU A 205 -13.46 -20.41 -19.14
CA LEU A 205 -14.92 -20.20 -19.05
C LEU A 205 -15.69 -21.11 -20.02
N ASN A 206 -15.11 -21.34 -21.20
CA ASN A 206 -15.66 -22.25 -22.21
C ASN A 206 -15.28 -23.71 -21.96
N GLY A 207 -14.57 -24.04 -20.88
CA GLY A 207 -14.13 -25.41 -20.57
C GLY A 207 -13.10 -25.95 -21.56
N ARG A 208 -12.30 -25.09 -22.17
CA ARG A 208 -11.26 -25.50 -23.13
C ARG A 208 -9.94 -25.69 -22.40
N PRO A 209 -9.33 -26.89 -22.47
CA PRO A 209 -7.95 -27.09 -22.03
C PRO A 209 -7.00 -26.11 -22.71
N THR A 210 -6.05 -25.57 -21.94
CA THR A 210 -5.30 -24.38 -22.33
C THR A 210 -3.80 -24.57 -22.17
N THR A 211 -3.04 -24.50 -23.27
CA THR A 211 -1.58 -24.46 -23.28
C THR A 211 -1.10 -23.02 -23.29
N ILE A 212 -0.17 -22.68 -22.39
CA ILE A 212 0.40 -21.33 -22.27
C ILE A 212 1.87 -21.32 -22.68
N VAL A 213 2.20 -20.45 -23.64
CA VAL A 213 3.56 -20.15 -24.11
C VAL A 213 3.91 -18.73 -23.68
N PRO A 214 4.48 -18.52 -22.47
CA PRO A 214 4.70 -17.18 -21.95
C PRO A 214 5.88 -16.46 -22.62
N PHE A 215 5.71 -15.16 -22.80
CA PHE A 215 6.69 -14.20 -23.28
C PHE A 215 7.17 -13.27 -22.15
N PHE A 216 6.27 -12.68 -21.36
CA PHE A 216 6.61 -11.74 -20.29
C PHE A 216 5.46 -11.52 -19.28
N GLY A 217 5.73 -10.75 -18.22
CA GLY A 217 4.71 -10.27 -17.29
C GLY A 217 4.12 -11.40 -16.45
N ASP A 218 2.79 -11.44 -16.36
CA ASP A 218 2.05 -12.43 -15.55
C ASP A 218 1.72 -13.73 -16.29
N GLN A 219 2.14 -13.85 -17.54
CA GLN A 219 1.87 -15.02 -18.39
C GLN A 219 2.39 -16.34 -17.81
N PRO A 220 3.64 -16.42 -17.26
CA PRO A 220 4.11 -17.65 -16.62
C PRO A 220 3.25 -18.05 -15.42
N PHE A 221 2.79 -17.07 -14.64
CA PHE A 221 1.92 -17.32 -13.48
C PHE A 221 0.62 -17.99 -13.93
N TRP A 222 -0.07 -17.45 -14.94
CA TRP A 222 -1.29 -18.06 -15.46
C TRP A 222 -1.04 -19.47 -16.01
N GLY A 223 0.08 -19.68 -16.70
CA GLY A 223 0.54 -21.00 -17.14
C GLY A 223 0.63 -22.00 -15.99
N ASN A 224 1.35 -21.64 -14.94
CA ASN A 224 1.50 -22.50 -13.76
C ASN A 224 0.17 -22.76 -13.04
N MET A 225 -0.74 -21.77 -12.98
CA MET A 225 -2.05 -21.95 -12.34
C MET A 225 -2.95 -22.89 -13.14
N VAL A 226 -2.93 -22.80 -14.48
CA VAL A 226 -3.66 -23.71 -15.37
C VAL A 226 -3.10 -25.14 -15.26
N ALA A 227 -1.78 -25.28 -15.25
CA ALA A 227 -1.09 -26.56 -15.10
C ALA A 227 -1.40 -27.22 -13.75
N ALA A 228 -1.29 -26.45 -12.65
CA ALA A 228 -1.61 -26.93 -11.30
C ALA A 228 -3.09 -27.36 -11.15
N ALA A 229 -3.99 -26.76 -11.93
CA ALA A 229 -5.40 -27.15 -11.98
C ALA A 229 -5.68 -28.36 -12.88
N GLY A 230 -4.67 -28.87 -13.62
CA GLY A 230 -4.80 -29.97 -14.57
C GLY A 230 -5.52 -29.60 -15.88
N ALA A 231 -5.87 -28.32 -16.07
CA ALA A 231 -6.59 -27.84 -17.25
C ALA A 231 -5.66 -27.50 -18.44
N GLY A 232 -4.37 -27.79 -18.30
CA GLY A 232 -3.36 -27.62 -19.34
C GLY A 232 -2.01 -28.18 -18.88
N PRO A 233 -1.03 -28.27 -19.79
CA PRO A 233 0.32 -28.70 -19.45
C PRO A 233 1.11 -27.59 -18.77
N GLU A 234 2.29 -27.92 -18.23
CA GLU A 234 3.27 -26.94 -17.76
C GLU A 234 3.56 -25.90 -18.87
N PRO A 235 3.68 -24.60 -18.53
CA PRO A 235 3.90 -23.57 -19.53
C PRO A 235 5.24 -23.74 -20.24
N ILE A 236 5.24 -23.51 -21.55
CA ILE A 236 6.44 -23.66 -22.39
C ILE A 236 7.05 -22.28 -22.63
N PRO A 237 8.17 -21.91 -21.96
CA PRO A 237 8.79 -20.60 -22.20
C PRO A 237 9.11 -20.45 -23.68
N GLN A 238 8.83 -19.28 -24.27
CA GLN A 238 8.99 -19.08 -25.72
C GLN A 238 10.38 -19.49 -26.25
N LYS A 239 11.45 -19.24 -25.48
CA LYS A 239 12.83 -19.61 -25.85
C LYS A 239 13.09 -21.11 -25.90
N SER A 240 12.22 -21.89 -25.26
CA SER A 240 12.28 -23.36 -25.20
C SER A 240 11.21 -24.00 -26.08
N LEU A 241 10.40 -23.23 -26.81
CA LEU A 241 9.36 -23.77 -27.67
C LEU A 241 9.98 -24.54 -28.84
N THR A 242 9.55 -25.80 -29.00
CA THR A 242 9.95 -26.67 -30.10
C THR A 242 8.72 -27.35 -30.69
N VAL A 243 8.88 -28.05 -31.82
CA VAL A 243 7.79 -28.84 -32.40
C VAL A 243 7.35 -29.93 -31.42
N GLU A 244 8.31 -30.61 -30.80
CA GLU A 244 8.08 -31.78 -29.96
C GLU A 244 7.26 -31.42 -28.72
N ASN A 245 7.67 -30.38 -27.98
CA ASN A 245 6.94 -29.99 -26.78
C ASN A 245 5.58 -29.34 -27.09
N LEU A 246 5.43 -28.66 -28.23
CA LEU A 246 4.13 -28.16 -28.68
C LEU A 246 3.19 -29.31 -29.03
N VAL A 247 3.68 -30.36 -29.70
CA VAL A 247 2.91 -31.59 -29.98
C VAL A 247 2.46 -32.26 -28.69
N GLU A 248 3.36 -32.43 -27.72
CA GLU A 248 3.04 -33.02 -26.42
C GLU A 248 1.97 -32.19 -25.68
N ALA A 249 2.11 -30.87 -25.68
CA ALA A 249 1.15 -29.97 -25.07
C ALA A 249 -0.23 -30.00 -25.74
N ILE A 250 -0.27 -30.04 -27.08
CA ILE A 250 -1.53 -30.19 -27.82
C ILE A 250 -2.19 -31.53 -27.46
N ARG A 251 -1.42 -32.63 -27.46
CA ARG A 251 -1.94 -33.96 -27.12
C ARG A 251 -2.46 -34.02 -25.68
N PHE A 252 -1.76 -33.40 -24.74
CA PHE A 252 -2.21 -33.29 -23.35
C PHE A 252 -3.58 -32.60 -23.27
N CYS A 253 -3.74 -31.46 -23.94
CA CYS A 253 -4.99 -30.71 -23.96
C CYS A 253 -6.16 -31.48 -24.59
N LEU A 254 -5.89 -32.50 -25.41
CA LEU A 254 -6.90 -33.35 -26.02
C LEU A 254 -7.21 -34.61 -25.20
N THR A 255 -6.59 -34.77 -24.02
CA THR A 255 -6.94 -35.84 -23.09
C THR A 255 -8.29 -35.57 -22.43
N ARG A 256 -8.98 -36.66 -22.04
CA ARG A 256 -10.25 -36.56 -21.32
C ARG A 256 -10.05 -35.90 -19.94
N GLU A 257 -8.93 -36.19 -19.29
CA GLU A 257 -8.58 -35.68 -17.97
C GLU A 257 -8.43 -34.15 -17.98
N ALA A 258 -7.76 -33.60 -18.99
CA ALA A 258 -7.62 -32.15 -19.15
C ALA A 258 -8.97 -31.49 -19.45
N ALA A 259 -9.80 -32.09 -20.31
CA ALA A 259 -11.14 -31.61 -20.61
C ALA A 259 -12.04 -31.60 -19.37
N GLU A 260 -12.06 -32.70 -18.59
CA GLU A 260 -12.81 -32.79 -17.34
C GLU A 260 -12.34 -31.76 -16.29
N ALA A 261 -11.04 -31.49 -16.21
CA ALA A 261 -10.49 -30.47 -15.33
C ALA A 261 -10.94 -29.06 -15.77
N ALA A 262 -10.84 -28.74 -17.06
CA ALA A 262 -11.29 -27.46 -17.61
C ALA A 262 -12.79 -27.26 -17.42
N ASP A 263 -13.62 -28.29 -17.65
CA ASP A 263 -15.07 -28.23 -17.48
C ASP A 263 -15.49 -28.02 -16.00
N LYS A 264 -14.76 -28.62 -15.05
CA LYS A 264 -14.99 -28.38 -13.61
C LYS A 264 -14.73 -26.92 -13.22
N ILE A 265 -13.68 -26.32 -13.77
CA ILE A 265 -13.37 -24.90 -13.56
C ILE A 265 -14.46 -24.05 -14.21
N ALA A 266 -14.80 -24.34 -15.47
CA ALA A 266 -15.83 -23.65 -16.24
C ALA A 266 -17.19 -23.64 -15.53
N ALA A 267 -17.60 -24.78 -14.98
CA ALA A 267 -18.86 -24.91 -14.26
C ALA A 267 -18.93 -23.97 -13.04
N LYS A 268 -17.83 -23.84 -12.30
CA LYS A 268 -17.74 -22.89 -11.19
C LYS A 268 -17.74 -21.44 -11.70
N MET A 269 -16.91 -21.14 -12.70
CA MET A 269 -16.82 -19.80 -13.30
C MET A 269 -18.16 -19.29 -13.84
N ARG A 270 -18.99 -20.15 -14.43
CA ARG A 270 -20.33 -19.77 -14.92
C ARG A 270 -21.31 -19.37 -13.81
N SER A 271 -21.06 -19.80 -12.57
CA SER A 271 -21.86 -19.40 -11.40
C SER A 271 -21.35 -18.13 -10.72
N GLU A 272 -20.19 -17.61 -11.12
CA GLU A 272 -19.59 -16.42 -10.54
C GLU A 272 -20.17 -15.14 -11.15
N GLU A 273 -20.64 -14.22 -10.29
CA GLU A 273 -21.05 -12.88 -10.71
C GLU A 273 -19.92 -11.86 -10.46
N GLY A 274 -18.80 -11.99 -11.19
CA GLY A 274 -17.54 -11.27 -10.91
C GLY A 274 -17.68 -9.76 -10.74
N VAL A 275 -18.41 -9.10 -11.66
CA VAL A 275 -18.66 -7.65 -11.62
C VAL A 275 -19.48 -7.27 -10.38
N LYS A 276 -20.54 -8.02 -10.08
CA LYS A 276 -21.40 -7.76 -8.90
C LYS A 276 -20.63 -7.97 -7.60
N ALA A 277 -19.82 -9.02 -7.52
CA ALA A 277 -18.95 -9.29 -6.38
C ALA A 277 -17.89 -8.18 -6.20
N ALA A 278 -17.34 -7.64 -7.28
CA ALA A 278 -16.41 -6.51 -7.21
C ALA A 278 -17.09 -5.21 -6.73
N VAL A 279 -18.31 -4.93 -7.20
CA VAL A 279 -19.12 -3.80 -6.72
C VAL A 279 -19.45 -3.96 -5.23
N ALA A 280 -19.79 -5.17 -4.80
CA ALA A 280 -20.01 -5.48 -3.39
C ALA A 280 -18.74 -5.28 -2.56
N SER A 281 -17.60 -5.80 -3.01
CA SER A 281 -16.29 -5.57 -2.39
C SER A 281 -15.99 -4.07 -2.24
N PHE A 282 -16.17 -3.29 -3.31
CA PHE A 282 -15.96 -1.84 -3.27
C PHE A 282 -16.83 -1.18 -2.21
N HIS A 283 -18.12 -1.53 -2.15
CA HIS A 283 -19.04 -0.95 -1.18
C HIS A 283 -18.80 -1.41 0.26
N ASN A 284 -18.38 -2.65 0.48
CA ASN A 284 -18.01 -3.17 1.80
C ASN A 284 -16.80 -2.43 2.38
N HIS A 285 -15.89 -1.98 1.51
CA HIS A 285 -14.69 -1.25 1.88
C HIS A 285 -14.85 0.27 1.88
N LEU A 286 -16.02 0.79 1.51
CA LEU A 286 -16.31 2.22 1.46
C LEU A 286 -16.99 2.67 2.76
N PRO A 287 -16.35 3.53 3.59
CA PRO A 287 -16.95 4.01 4.84
C PRO A 287 -18.04 5.05 4.55
N ARG A 288 -19.23 4.59 4.14
CA ARG A 288 -20.35 5.44 3.69
C ARG A 288 -20.74 6.47 4.75
N ASP A 289 -20.80 6.07 6.02
CA ASP A 289 -21.19 6.94 7.12
C ASP A 289 -20.19 8.07 7.36
N GLU A 290 -18.89 7.84 7.11
CA GLU A 290 -17.86 8.87 7.20
C GLU A 290 -17.94 9.83 5.99
N LEU A 291 -18.26 9.31 4.81
CA LEU A 291 -18.31 10.08 3.57
C LEU A 291 -19.56 10.93 3.42
N GLU A 292 -20.67 10.61 4.09
CA GLU A 292 -21.95 11.26 3.85
C GLU A 292 -22.07 12.65 4.53
N CYS A 293 -22.73 13.57 3.83
CA CYS A 293 -23.20 14.84 4.37
C CYS A 293 -24.32 14.64 5.40
N ASP A 294 -24.30 15.42 6.48
CA ASP A 294 -25.27 15.30 7.56
C ASP A 294 -26.66 15.84 7.18
N ILE A 295 -26.70 16.82 6.27
CA ILE A 295 -27.94 17.52 5.86
C ILE A 295 -28.54 16.93 4.57
N ILE A 296 -27.76 16.91 3.48
CA ILE A 296 -28.21 16.35 2.20
C ILE A 296 -27.74 14.90 2.10
N LYS A 297 -28.64 13.96 2.41
CA LYS A 297 -28.36 12.52 2.34
C LYS A 297 -28.01 12.07 0.92
N GLY A 298 -27.10 11.11 0.82
CA GLY A 298 -26.52 10.63 -0.44
C GLY A 298 -25.46 11.52 -1.09
N GLN A 299 -25.17 12.72 -0.55
CA GLN A 299 -24.12 13.60 -1.05
C GLN A 299 -22.82 13.46 -0.23
N PRO A 300 -21.64 13.48 -0.86
CA PRO A 300 -20.37 13.40 -0.15
C PRO A 300 -20.11 14.68 0.66
N ALA A 301 -19.67 14.51 1.90
CA ALA A 301 -19.18 15.57 2.75
C ALA A 301 -17.84 16.10 2.23
N VAL A 302 -17.75 17.42 2.11
CA VAL A 302 -16.59 18.15 1.58
C VAL A 302 -16.10 19.20 2.57
N TRP A 303 -17.01 19.70 3.41
CA TRP A 303 -16.74 20.69 4.43
C TRP A 303 -17.07 20.17 5.81
N THR A 304 -16.38 20.73 6.79
CA THR A 304 -16.72 20.58 8.20
C THR A 304 -16.81 21.97 8.83
N CYS A 305 -17.79 22.17 9.68
CA CYS A 305 -17.93 23.40 10.45
C CYS A 305 -18.37 23.07 11.88
N SER A 306 -17.93 23.89 12.83
CA SER A 306 -18.30 23.76 14.24
C SER A 306 -19.28 24.87 14.62
N LYS A 307 -20.47 24.49 15.09
CA LYS A 307 -21.51 25.44 15.52
C LYS A 307 -22.20 24.89 16.77
N LYS A 308 -22.35 25.72 17.81
CA LYS A 308 -22.99 25.36 19.09
C LYS A 308 -22.51 24.00 19.63
N ASN A 309 -21.19 23.82 19.72
CA ASN A 309 -20.55 22.58 20.21
C ASN A 309 -20.79 21.30 19.37
N ARG A 310 -21.40 21.41 18.17
CA ARG A 310 -21.51 20.32 17.19
C ARG A 310 -20.58 20.54 16.02
N ARG A 311 -19.97 19.46 15.54
CA ARG A 311 -19.21 19.43 14.29
C ARG A 311 -20.08 18.79 13.22
N LEU A 312 -20.39 19.56 12.19
CA LEU A 312 -21.20 19.11 11.05
C LEU A 312 -20.29 18.76 9.87
N LYS A 313 -20.76 17.82 9.06
CA LYS A 313 -20.21 17.43 7.75
C LYS A 313 -21.17 17.88 6.67
N LEU A 314 -20.69 18.74 5.78
CA LEU A 314 -21.52 19.38 4.76
C LEU A 314 -21.01 19.03 3.37
N SER A 315 -21.93 18.74 2.45
CA SER A 315 -21.62 18.67 1.02
C SER A 315 -21.34 20.07 0.45
N LYS A 316 -20.82 20.14 -0.78
CA LYS A 316 -20.59 21.41 -1.48
C LYS A 316 -21.87 22.28 -1.53
N PRO A 317 -23.03 21.78 -1.99
CA PRO A 317 -24.25 22.59 -2.03
C PRO A 317 -24.78 22.93 -0.63
N ALA A 318 -24.70 22.04 0.35
CA ALA A 318 -25.13 22.35 1.71
C ALA A 318 -24.28 23.47 2.34
N GLY A 319 -22.95 23.42 2.16
CA GLY A 319 -22.05 24.47 2.62
C GLY A 319 -22.33 25.82 1.98
N GLU A 320 -22.58 25.85 0.67
CA GLU A 320 -22.92 27.08 -0.06
C GLU A 320 -24.26 27.67 0.40
N ILE A 321 -25.33 26.87 0.45
CA ILE A 321 -26.68 27.35 0.83
C ILE A 321 -26.65 27.92 2.26
N LEU A 322 -26.05 27.21 3.21
CA LEU A 322 -25.99 27.70 4.59
C LEU A 322 -25.14 28.97 4.72
N SER A 323 -24.09 29.10 3.90
CA SER A 323 -23.26 30.31 3.87
C SER A 323 -24.01 31.49 3.24
N SER A 324 -24.71 31.26 2.11
CA SER A 324 -25.45 32.31 1.40
C SER A 324 -26.63 32.86 2.22
N HIS A 325 -27.22 32.02 3.08
CA HIS A 325 -28.30 32.40 4.00
C HIS A 325 -27.80 32.84 5.38
N LEU A 326 -26.49 33.08 5.54
CA LEU A 326 -25.86 33.56 6.79
C LEU A 326 -26.10 32.65 8.02
N LYS A 327 -26.41 31.36 7.80
CA LYS A 327 -26.56 30.37 8.88
C LYS A 327 -25.19 29.94 9.43
N ILE A 328 -24.19 29.89 8.56
CA ILE A 328 -22.79 29.65 8.91
C ILE A 328 -21.91 30.72 8.26
N ASP A 329 -20.77 31.02 8.89
CA ASP A 329 -19.76 31.89 8.29
C ASP A 329 -18.98 31.10 7.23
N ALA A 330 -18.85 31.64 6.02
CA ALA A 330 -18.08 31.02 4.95
C ALA A 330 -16.60 30.84 5.34
N GLY A 331 -16.06 31.74 6.17
CA GLY A 331 -14.70 31.64 6.72
C GLY A 331 -14.52 30.49 7.72
N SER A 332 -15.61 29.98 8.29
CA SER A 332 -15.60 28.86 9.25
C SER A 332 -15.65 27.48 8.60
N LEU A 333 -15.80 27.40 7.27
CA LEU A 333 -15.79 26.15 6.52
C LEU A 333 -14.36 25.62 6.37
N GLU A 334 -14.07 24.51 7.05
CA GLU A 334 -12.83 23.77 6.87
C GLU A 334 -13.04 22.61 5.90
N ILE A 335 -12.01 22.26 5.13
CA ILE A 335 -12.04 21.05 4.30
C ILE A 335 -12.25 19.83 5.21
N TYR A 336 -13.31 19.07 4.94
CA TYR A 336 -13.50 17.75 5.51
C TYR A 336 -12.64 16.73 4.78
N GLU A 337 -11.89 15.95 5.55
CA GLU A 337 -11.04 14.86 5.08
C GLU A 337 -11.63 13.58 5.69
N SER A 338 -12.36 12.81 4.88
CA SER A 338 -13.06 11.60 5.34
C SER A 338 -12.09 10.57 5.90
N ARG A 339 -10.97 10.36 5.22
CA ARG A 339 -9.85 9.56 5.71
C ARG A 339 -8.54 10.27 5.37
N ARG A 340 -7.81 10.69 6.41
CA ARG A 340 -6.47 11.24 6.24
C ARG A 340 -5.46 10.09 6.26
N THR A 341 -4.64 10.00 5.22
CA THR A 341 -3.51 9.07 5.19
C THR A 341 -2.26 9.80 5.63
N ILE A 342 -1.66 9.35 6.73
CA ILE A 342 -0.38 9.86 7.21
C ILE A 342 0.68 8.80 6.97
N ILE A 343 1.69 9.15 6.18
CA ILE A 343 2.84 8.27 5.95
C ILE A 343 3.84 8.56 7.06
N GLU A 344 3.93 7.65 8.03
CA GLU A 344 4.96 7.69 9.06
C GLU A 344 6.22 7.01 8.54
N THR A 345 7.33 7.74 8.47
CA THR A 345 8.62 7.15 8.10
C THR A 345 9.14 6.30 9.26
N ARG A 346 8.89 4.98 9.20
CA ARG A 346 9.41 3.99 10.15
C ARG A 346 10.75 3.49 9.64
N ARG A 347 11.84 4.04 10.17
CA ARG A 347 13.18 3.56 9.80
C ARG A 347 13.48 2.27 10.56
N TRP A 348 13.82 1.22 9.83
CA TRP A 348 13.91 -0.16 10.33
C TRP A 348 15.30 -0.63 10.74
N GLU A 349 16.32 0.24 10.81
CA GLU A 349 17.68 -0.22 11.12
C GLU A 349 18.43 0.62 12.16
N PRO A 350 18.92 -0.01 13.26
CA PRO A 350 19.97 0.52 14.13
C PRO A 350 21.38 0.51 13.50
N PHE A 351 21.55 -0.08 12.30
CA PHE A 351 22.88 -0.51 11.83
C PHE A 351 23.57 0.39 10.81
N THR A 352 22.89 1.34 10.18
CA THR A 352 23.52 2.19 9.15
C THR A 352 24.05 3.54 9.65
N GLY A 353 24.13 3.77 10.97
CA GLY A 353 24.80 4.97 11.50
C GLY A 353 25.13 4.92 13.00
N THR A 354 26.41 4.69 13.31
CA THR A 354 27.10 4.98 14.59
C THR A 354 26.65 4.22 15.86
N ILE A 355 26.85 2.90 15.89
CA ILE A 355 26.77 2.11 17.14
C ILE A 355 27.93 2.44 18.11
N ALA A 356 29.14 2.71 17.62
CA ALA A 356 30.30 2.93 18.50
C ALA A 356 30.25 4.26 19.28
N ALA A 357 29.69 5.33 18.69
CA ALA A 357 29.55 6.63 19.36
C ALA A 357 28.34 6.69 20.31
N ALA A 358 27.28 5.92 20.02
CA ALA A 358 26.06 5.90 20.83
C ALA A 358 26.26 5.18 22.18
N ILE A 359 27.10 4.15 22.25
CA ILE A 359 27.40 3.45 23.51
C ILE A 359 28.10 4.40 24.52
N GLY A 360 29.00 5.26 24.05
CA GLY A 360 29.65 6.27 24.89
C GLY A 360 28.67 7.32 25.41
N VAL A 361 27.83 7.88 24.53
CA VAL A 361 26.83 8.90 24.90
C VAL A 361 25.73 8.34 25.81
N SER A 362 25.32 7.07 25.62
CA SER A 362 24.32 6.41 26.45
C SER A 362 24.84 6.02 27.83
N ALA A 363 26.10 5.62 27.96
CA ALA A 363 26.74 5.44 29.25
C ALA A 363 26.83 6.77 30.04
N ASP A 364 27.19 7.86 29.37
CA ASP A 364 27.30 9.19 29.99
C ASP A 364 25.93 9.80 30.36
N LEU A 365 24.90 9.58 29.53
CA LEU A 365 23.54 10.06 29.81
C LEU A 365 22.84 9.20 30.88
N ALA A 366 23.06 7.88 30.89
CA ALA A 366 22.57 7.00 31.96
C ALA A 366 23.26 7.31 33.29
N LYS A 367 24.57 7.60 33.27
CA LYS A 367 25.32 8.08 34.44
C LYS A 367 24.81 9.44 34.92
N SER A 368 24.45 10.35 34.02
CA SER A 368 23.89 11.66 34.35
C SER A 368 22.46 11.58 34.91
N ALA A 369 21.63 10.68 34.37
CA ALA A 369 20.29 10.40 34.90
C ALA A 369 20.35 9.70 36.28
N ALA A 370 21.27 8.73 36.44
CA ALA A 370 21.53 8.11 37.73
C ALA A 370 22.04 9.13 38.75
N ASP A 371 22.95 10.02 38.37
CA ASP A 371 23.43 11.10 39.24
C ASP A 371 22.32 12.09 39.63
N THR A 372 21.39 12.39 38.73
CA THR A 372 20.26 13.30 38.99
C THR A 372 19.23 12.71 39.96
N VAL A 373 19.19 11.38 40.09
CA VAL A 373 18.31 10.66 41.04
C VAL A 373 19.05 10.29 42.34
N VAL A 374 20.32 9.92 42.26
CA VAL A 374 21.14 9.48 43.40
C VAL A 374 21.69 10.66 44.19
N LYS A 375 22.10 11.76 43.55
CA LYS A 375 22.64 12.93 44.26
C LYS A 375 21.60 13.56 45.20
N PRO A 376 20.34 13.80 44.82
CA PRO A 376 19.34 14.32 45.77
C PRO A 376 19.13 13.39 46.97
N VAL A 377 19.19 12.07 46.77
CA VAL A 377 19.00 11.06 47.83
C VAL A 377 20.21 10.99 48.77
N LYS A 378 21.45 11.09 48.25
CA LYS A 378 22.66 11.21 49.08
C LYS A 378 22.76 12.57 49.78
N THR A 379 22.34 13.66 49.14
CA THR A 379 22.30 15.00 49.75
C THR A 379 21.20 15.12 50.82
N TYR A 380 20.17 14.27 50.78
CA TYR A 380 19.15 14.19 51.83
C TYR A 380 19.62 13.42 53.08
N GLN A 381 20.58 12.49 52.92
CA GLN A 381 21.13 11.70 54.03
C GLN A 381 22.28 12.40 54.80
N GLN A 382 22.80 13.51 54.30
CA GLN A 382 23.91 14.27 54.94
C GLN A 382 23.52 15.63 55.53
N ARG A 383 22.22 15.94 55.65
CA ARG A 383 21.77 17.14 56.37
C ARG A 383 21.41 16.85 57.82
N ASN A 384 22.45 16.62 58.62
CA ASN A 384 22.53 17.09 60.00
C ASN A 384 23.98 17.52 60.24
N VAL A 385 24.15 18.71 60.85
CA VAL A 385 25.38 19.42 61.24
C VAL A 385 25.79 20.63 60.36
N VAL A 386 25.26 21.80 60.78
CA VAL A 386 25.88 23.12 61.05
C VAL A 386 26.77 23.87 60.03
N ASP A 387 26.30 25.08 59.70
CA ASP A 387 26.89 26.41 59.41
C ASP A 387 28.29 26.68 58.78
N SER A 388 28.23 27.72 57.93
CA SER A 388 29.12 28.90 57.79
C SER A 388 30.24 28.96 56.73
N GLU A 389 30.33 30.17 56.16
CA GLU A 389 31.46 30.86 55.51
C GLU A 389 31.70 30.83 53.99
N HIS A 390 32.25 31.96 53.58
CA HIS A 390 32.43 32.56 52.25
C HIS A 390 33.44 31.86 51.31
N ARG A 391 33.25 32.13 50.01
CA ARG A 391 34.22 32.56 48.95
C ARG A 391 34.17 31.75 47.66
N PHE A 392 34.29 32.51 46.57
CA PHE A 392 34.61 32.07 45.22
C PHE A 392 35.84 31.16 45.20
N ASP A 393 35.77 30.06 44.46
CA ASP A 393 36.79 29.75 43.47
C ASP A 393 36.22 28.95 42.30
N SER A 394 36.56 29.45 41.12
CA SER A 394 36.32 28.86 39.81
C SER A 394 37.30 27.71 39.55
N ALA A 395 36.80 26.59 39.03
CA ALA A 395 37.62 25.62 38.31
C ALA A 395 36.82 25.01 37.16
N ASP A 396 37.50 24.97 36.02
CA ASP A 396 37.06 24.66 34.67
C ASP A 396 36.36 23.32 34.47
N ALA A 397 35.41 23.32 33.52
CA ALA A 397 35.26 22.23 32.54
C ALA A 397 34.55 22.74 31.30
N SER A 398 35.31 23.38 30.41
CA SER A 398 34.91 23.52 29.01
C SER A 398 35.09 22.17 28.31
N THR A 399 34.08 21.68 27.60
CA THR A 399 34.28 20.70 26.53
C THR A 399 33.51 21.14 25.29
N THR A 400 34.28 21.75 24.40
CA THR A 400 33.91 22.19 23.06
C THR A 400 33.84 20.98 22.14
N ILE A 401 32.70 20.74 21.47
CA ILE A 401 32.68 19.99 20.21
C ILE A 401 32.83 21.02 19.08
N ALA A 402 33.85 20.80 18.25
CA ALA A 402 34.23 21.66 17.14
C ALA A 402 33.19 21.65 16.02
N LEU A 403 32.60 22.81 15.74
CA LEU A 403 32.10 23.20 14.42
C LEU A 403 32.91 24.43 14.03
N GLN A 404 33.86 24.29 13.12
CA GLN A 404 34.61 25.41 12.58
C GLN A 404 33.71 26.21 11.63
N GLY A 405 33.66 27.52 11.86
CA GLY A 405 33.42 28.50 10.81
C GLY A 405 32.05 29.17 10.74
N ILE A 406 31.51 29.73 11.83
CA ILE A 406 30.62 30.92 11.77
C ILE A 406 30.92 31.84 12.95
N ASP A 407 31.11 33.12 12.64
CA ASP A 407 31.59 34.21 13.47
C ASP A 407 30.73 34.48 14.73
N LYS A 408 31.35 34.42 15.91
CA LYS A 408 30.70 34.61 17.22
C LYS A 408 30.68 36.09 17.63
N ARG A 409 29.82 36.90 17.01
CA ARG A 409 29.43 38.21 17.58
C ARG A 409 27.95 38.53 17.36
N ARG A 410 27.08 37.79 18.02
CA ARG A 410 25.82 38.26 18.66
C ARG A 410 25.03 37.04 19.12
N LEU A 411 24.38 37.20 20.27
CA LEU A 411 23.29 36.39 20.85
C LEU A 411 23.63 35.86 22.26
N LYS A 412 23.75 36.80 23.20
CA LYS A 412 23.20 36.60 24.54
C LYS A 412 21.71 36.99 24.47
N HIS A 413 20.84 36.00 24.37
CA HIS A 413 19.48 35.96 24.93
C HIS A 413 18.71 34.80 24.29
N SER A 414 18.36 33.77 25.06
CA SER A 414 17.09 33.05 24.86
C SER A 414 16.75 32.22 26.09
N ARG A 415 15.82 32.75 26.89
CA ARG A 415 14.84 31.96 27.64
C ARG A 415 13.50 32.17 26.92
N SER A 416 12.72 31.10 26.79
CA SER A 416 11.34 30.99 26.24
C SER A 416 11.24 30.35 24.85
N CYS A 417 10.66 29.15 24.81
CA CYS A 417 10.34 28.37 23.61
C CYS A 417 8.96 28.75 23.00
N LEU A 418 8.35 29.87 23.43
CA LEU A 418 6.95 30.21 23.10
C LEU A 418 6.77 31.46 22.20
N SER A 419 7.85 32.03 21.64
CA SER A 419 7.76 33.26 20.81
C SER A 419 7.92 33.05 19.30
N THR A 420 8.14 31.83 18.81
CA THR A 420 8.44 31.56 17.38
C THR A 420 7.24 31.72 16.45
N THR A 421 6.00 31.80 16.97
CA THR A 421 4.79 31.97 16.16
C THR A 421 4.62 33.38 15.56
N LYS A 422 5.30 34.41 16.10
CA LYS A 422 5.18 35.79 15.60
C LYS A 422 6.20 36.18 14.52
N SER A 423 7.29 35.43 14.34
CA SER A 423 8.35 35.78 13.38
C SER A 423 8.18 35.17 11.98
N VAL A 424 7.12 34.38 11.76
CA VAL A 424 6.89 33.67 10.48
C VAL A 424 6.20 34.56 9.43
N SER A 425 5.59 35.69 9.84
CA SER A 425 4.81 36.54 8.93
C SER A 425 5.62 37.48 8.02
N THR A 426 6.96 37.50 8.11
CA THR A 426 7.79 38.50 7.41
C THR A 426 9.01 37.96 6.66
N VAL A 427 9.09 36.65 6.40
CA VAL A 427 10.29 36.04 5.79
C VAL A 427 9.99 35.52 4.40
N SER A 428 10.82 35.90 3.41
CA SER A 428 10.69 35.45 2.02
C SER A 428 10.74 33.92 1.89
N ALA A 429 9.99 33.35 0.93
CA ALA A 429 9.90 31.90 0.71
C ALA A 429 11.26 31.21 0.52
N HIS A 430 12.25 31.91 -0.05
CA HIS A 430 13.61 31.39 -0.27
C HIS A 430 14.41 31.21 1.02
N THR A 431 14.26 32.12 1.99
CA THR A 431 14.92 32.02 3.30
C THR A 431 14.29 30.92 4.15
N MET A 432 12.98 30.73 4.02
CA MET A 432 12.26 29.66 4.71
C MET A 432 12.67 28.27 4.19
N SER A 433 12.95 28.09 2.89
CA SER A 433 13.37 26.78 2.35
C SER A 433 14.78 26.36 2.81
N ARG A 434 15.74 27.30 2.89
CA ARG A 434 17.09 27.03 3.45
C ARG A 434 17.05 26.75 4.95
N PHE A 435 16.29 27.54 5.72
CA PHE A 435 16.12 27.31 7.15
C PHE A 435 15.45 25.96 7.41
N LEU A 436 14.41 25.62 6.65
CA LEU A 436 13.75 24.32 6.73
C LEU A 436 14.74 23.20 6.42
N LYS A 437 15.53 23.27 5.33
CA LYS A 437 16.53 22.25 4.97
C LYS A 437 17.62 22.05 6.06
N GLN A 438 18.12 23.13 6.66
CA GLN A 438 19.15 23.03 7.71
C GLN A 438 18.57 22.51 9.04
N PHE A 439 17.36 22.97 9.41
CA PHE A 439 16.61 22.51 10.58
C PHE A 439 16.19 21.03 10.45
N LEU A 440 15.78 20.63 9.24
CA LEU A 440 15.37 19.27 8.87
C LEU A 440 16.48 18.24 9.11
N ASN A 441 17.65 18.44 8.49
CA ASN A 441 18.69 17.41 8.48
C ASN A 441 19.36 17.23 9.85
N GLY A 442 19.59 18.31 10.61
CA GLY A 442 20.40 18.25 11.84
C GLY A 442 19.63 17.98 13.13
N LEU A 443 18.42 18.55 13.29
CA LEU A 443 17.71 18.56 14.59
C LEU A 443 16.48 17.66 14.63
N VAL A 444 15.85 17.37 13.49
CA VAL A 444 14.61 16.60 13.44
C VAL A 444 14.82 15.23 12.84
N ILE A 445 15.36 15.13 11.61
CA ILE A 445 15.41 13.86 10.87
C ILE A 445 16.32 12.84 11.57
N ILE A 446 17.54 13.22 11.97
CA ILE A 446 18.50 12.27 12.57
C ILE A 446 18.02 11.75 13.93
N PRO A 447 17.63 12.60 14.91
CA PRO A 447 17.14 12.13 16.20
C PRO A 447 15.81 11.37 16.10
N PHE A 448 14.88 11.81 15.25
CA PHE A 448 13.60 11.13 15.02
C PHE A 448 13.80 9.76 14.38
N ALA A 449 14.65 9.67 13.34
CA ALA A 449 15.05 8.41 12.70
C ALA A 449 15.61 7.40 13.71
N PHE A 450 16.48 7.86 14.59
CA PHE A 450 17.10 7.04 15.62
C PHE A 450 16.06 6.57 16.65
N THR A 451 15.14 7.46 17.05
CA THR A 451 14.04 7.12 17.97
C THR A 451 13.12 6.03 17.41
N GLU A 452 12.72 6.15 16.14
CA GLU A 452 11.86 5.17 15.48
C GLU A 452 12.56 3.82 15.24
N GLY A 453 13.88 3.83 14.96
CA GLY A 453 14.68 2.61 14.88
C GLY A 453 14.59 1.78 16.16
N PHE A 454 14.73 2.41 17.33
CA PHE A 454 14.55 1.73 18.62
C PHE A 454 13.11 1.33 18.90
N ARG A 455 12.13 2.14 18.47
CA ARG A 455 10.71 1.81 18.62
C ARG A 455 10.34 0.51 17.91
N ASN A 456 10.98 0.21 16.78
CA ASN A 456 10.70 -0.98 15.96
C ASN A 456 11.44 -2.25 16.41
N VAL A 457 12.41 -2.16 17.33
CA VAL A 457 13.17 -3.32 17.85
C VAL A 457 12.29 -4.47 18.33
N PRO A 458 11.13 -4.26 19.01
CA PRO A 458 10.23 -5.33 19.42
C PRO A 458 9.68 -6.21 18.29
N LEU A 459 9.56 -5.67 17.07
CA LEU A 459 9.09 -6.44 15.92
C LEU A 459 10.08 -7.55 15.53
N LEU A 460 11.38 -7.35 15.76
CA LEU A 460 12.43 -8.30 15.40
C LEU A 460 12.33 -9.63 16.17
N TYR A 461 11.58 -9.66 17.27
CA TYR A 461 11.34 -10.86 18.08
C TYR A 461 9.85 -11.18 18.28
N GLY A 462 8.98 -10.64 17.40
CA GLY A 462 7.58 -11.01 17.28
C GLY A 462 6.64 -10.40 18.33
N GLU A 463 6.97 -9.23 18.87
CA GLU A 463 6.02 -8.43 19.67
C GLU A 463 5.23 -7.46 18.78
N GLU A 464 3.97 -7.22 19.12
CA GLU A 464 3.16 -6.17 18.50
C GLU A 464 3.55 -4.80 19.05
N LEU A 465 3.61 -3.80 18.17
CA LEU A 465 3.85 -2.42 18.56
C LEU A 465 2.59 -1.78 19.11
N ARG A 466 2.76 -1.03 20.20
CA ARG A 466 1.70 -0.20 20.73
C ARG A 466 1.50 1.04 19.85
N ASP A 467 0.24 1.28 19.50
CA ASP A 467 -0.16 2.46 18.77
C ASP A 467 -0.40 3.63 19.74
N TYR A 468 0.27 4.75 19.47
CA TYR A 468 0.15 5.98 20.25
C TYR A 468 -0.72 7.05 19.55
N GLY A 469 -1.20 6.77 18.34
CA GLY A 469 -1.86 7.70 17.42
C GLY A 469 -0.90 8.24 16.36
N GLU A 470 -1.32 9.19 15.54
CA GLU A 470 -0.51 9.75 14.44
C GLU A 470 -0.04 11.18 14.74
N ILE A 471 1.12 11.56 14.21
CA ILE A 471 1.66 12.93 14.30
C ILE A 471 1.36 13.70 13.01
N TYR A 472 0.52 14.74 13.07
CA TYR A 472 0.20 15.63 11.92
C TYR A 472 0.42 17.12 12.20
N ASP A 473 0.56 17.50 13.47
CA ASP A 473 0.79 18.86 13.91
C ASP A 473 1.53 18.85 15.26
N TRP A 474 1.82 20.03 15.79
CA TRP A 474 2.56 20.16 17.04
C TRP A 474 1.78 19.60 18.25
N LYS A 475 0.43 19.69 18.24
CA LYS A 475 -0.42 19.19 19.33
C LYS A 475 -0.40 17.67 19.39
N SER A 476 -0.59 17.03 18.24
CA SER A 476 -0.48 15.58 18.08
C SER A 476 0.93 15.08 18.37
N GLY A 477 1.98 15.81 17.97
CA GLY A 477 3.37 15.49 18.34
C GLY A 477 3.64 15.49 19.85
N ILE A 478 3.11 16.47 20.59
CA ILE A 478 3.21 16.51 22.05
C ILE A 478 2.42 15.38 22.70
N ALA A 479 1.17 15.16 22.27
CA ALA A 479 0.33 14.10 22.80
C ALA A 479 0.94 12.71 22.57
N PHE A 480 1.51 12.49 21.38
CA PHE A 480 2.25 11.29 21.04
C PHE A 480 3.47 11.11 21.95
N GLY A 481 4.29 12.15 22.10
CA GLY A 481 5.47 12.11 22.97
C GLY A 481 5.14 11.75 24.42
N ALA A 482 4.08 12.33 24.98
CA ALA A 482 3.62 12.03 26.34
C ALA A 482 3.18 10.56 26.49
N LYS A 483 2.41 10.03 25.53
CA LYS A 483 2.01 8.62 25.50
C LYS A 483 3.21 7.69 25.38
N ALA A 484 4.15 8.00 24.48
CA ALA A 484 5.35 7.21 24.29
C ALA A 484 6.21 7.13 25.56
N VAL A 485 6.28 8.20 26.35
CA VAL A 485 6.96 8.21 27.66
C VAL A 485 6.26 7.29 28.65
N VAL A 486 4.96 7.51 28.86
CA VAL A 486 4.19 6.78 29.87
C VAL A 486 4.15 5.29 29.56
N PHE A 487 3.76 4.93 28.33
CA PHE A 487 3.65 3.53 27.94
C PHE A 487 5.00 2.87 27.69
N GLY A 488 6.00 3.59 27.18
CA GLY A 488 7.34 3.04 26.98
C GLY A 488 8.01 2.61 28.31
N VAL A 489 7.79 3.36 29.38
CA VAL A 489 8.28 2.99 30.73
C VAL A 489 7.45 1.85 31.32
N VAL A 490 6.12 1.92 31.25
CA VAL A 490 5.23 0.88 31.81
C VAL A 490 5.42 -0.45 31.10
N ASP A 491 5.41 -0.48 29.76
CA ASP A 491 5.54 -1.69 28.97
C ASP A 491 6.98 -2.21 28.95
N GLY A 492 7.97 -1.32 29.07
CA GLY A 492 9.38 -1.71 29.23
C GLY A 492 9.63 -2.44 30.55
N VAL A 493 9.16 -1.87 31.67
CA VAL A 493 9.31 -2.47 33.01
C VAL A 493 8.41 -3.70 33.15
N GLY A 494 7.17 -3.66 32.66
CA GLY A 494 6.26 -4.80 32.67
C GLY A 494 6.75 -5.97 31.82
N GLY A 495 7.39 -5.71 30.68
CA GLY A 495 7.95 -6.72 29.78
C GLY A 495 9.01 -7.62 30.44
N LEU A 496 9.78 -7.10 31.40
CA LEU A 496 10.74 -7.88 32.18
C LEU A 496 10.11 -9.05 32.94
N PHE A 497 8.82 -8.97 33.27
CA PHE A 497 8.13 -9.97 34.07
C PHE A 497 7.10 -10.76 33.26
N ILE A 498 6.39 -10.08 32.35
CA ILE A 498 5.32 -10.67 31.54
C ILE A 498 5.88 -11.62 30.48
N LEU A 499 6.98 -11.26 29.80
CA LEU A 499 7.53 -12.04 28.68
C LEU A 499 8.21 -13.35 29.12
N PRO A 500 8.99 -13.38 30.23
CA PRO A 500 9.46 -14.64 30.80
C PRO A 500 8.31 -15.56 31.22
N TYR A 501 7.26 -15.02 31.83
CA TYR A 501 6.09 -15.80 32.26
C TYR A 501 5.33 -16.40 31.07
N GLN A 502 5.06 -15.60 30.04
CA GLN A 502 4.41 -16.08 28.81
C GLN A 502 5.28 -17.07 28.04
N GLY A 503 6.59 -16.82 28.00
CA GLY A 503 7.57 -17.74 27.42
C GLY A 503 7.59 -19.08 28.17
N ALA A 504 7.61 -19.06 29.50
CA ALA A 504 7.54 -20.24 30.35
C ALA A 504 6.28 -21.07 30.09
N LYS A 505 5.13 -20.40 29.96
CA LYS A 505 3.85 -21.05 29.65
C LYS A 505 3.82 -21.71 28.27
N LYS A 506 4.57 -21.19 27.29
CA LYS A 506 4.58 -21.68 25.89
C LYS A 506 5.65 -22.75 25.61
N GLN A 507 6.86 -22.62 26.17
CA GLN A 507 8.00 -23.50 25.85
C GLN A 507 8.80 -23.92 27.10
N GLY A 508 8.21 -23.87 28.30
CA GLY A 508 8.88 -24.23 29.54
C GLY A 508 10.12 -23.38 29.80
N VAL A 509 11.18 -23.97 30.36
CA VAL A 509 12.41 -23.26 30.76
C VAL A 509 13.10 -22.56 29.57
N LEU A 510 13.09 -23.17 28.39
CA LEU A 510 13.65 -22.57 27.17
C LEU A 510 12.86 -21.32 26.74
N GLY A 511 11.53 -21.36 26.89
CA GLY A 511 10.68 -20.21 26.66
C GLY A 511 10.86 -19.11 27.68
N ALA A 512 11.08 -19.46 28.95
CA ALA A 512 11.38 -18.50 30.02
C ALA A 512 12.68 -17.74 29.73
N ALA A 513 13.74 -18.46 29.34
CA ALA A 513 15.04 -17.86 28.98
C ALA A 513 14.93 -16.95 27.74
N LYS A 514 14.22 -17.38 26.69
CA LYS A 514 13.91 -16.52 25.53
C LYS A 514 13.08 -15.29 25.95
N GLY A 515 12.14 -15.45 26.87
CA GLY A 515 11.32 -14.38 27.42
C GLY A 515 12.11 -13.36 28.24
N VAL A 516 13.14 -13.78 28.97
CA VAL A 516 14.08 -12.88 29.66
C VAL A 516 14.89 -12.07 28.65
N GLY A 517 15.41 -12.72 27.60
CA GLY A 517 16.11 -12.03 26.51
C GLY A 517 15.25 -10.97 25.82
N LYS A 518 13.98 -11.32 25.50
CA LYS A 518 13.00 -10.38 24.95
C LYS A 518 12.66 -9.26 25.92
N GLY A 519 12.50 -9.54 27.21
CA GLY A 519 12.19 -8.55 28.25
C GLY A 519 13.31 -7.52 28.44
N VAL A 520 14.57 -7.95 28.45
CA VAL A 520 15.73 -7.03 28.56
C VAL A 520 15.89 -6.19 27.28
N ALA A 521 15.75 -6.79 26.09
CA ALA A 521 15.79 -6.05 24.83
C ALA A 521 14.61 -5.04 24.72
N GLY A 522 13.43 -5.44 25.18
CA GLY A 522 12.22 -4.62 25.22
C GLY A 522 12.32 -3.46 26.20
N LEU A 523 12.87 -3.66 27.40
CA LEU A 523 13.11 -2.59 28.36
C LEU A 523 14.06 -1.54 27.78
N THR A 524 15.22 -1.97 27.27
CA THR A 524 16.25 -1.06 26.74
C THR A 524 15.69 -0.25 25.57
N SER A 525 15.03 -0.90 24.61
CA SER A 525 14.48 -0.21 23.44
C SER A 525 13.31 0.71 23.79
N LYS A 526 12.32 0.25 24.58
CA LYS A 526 11.12 1.03 24.90
C LYS A 526 11.41 2.23 25.82
N VAL A 527 12.32 2.09 26.79
CA VAL A 527 12.75 3.21 27.66
C VAL A 527 13.58 4.23 26.88
N PHE A 528 14.37 3.78 25.90
CA PHE A 528 15.13 4.66 25.04
C PHE A 528 14.23 5.46 24.08
N THR A 529 13.25 4.81 23.46
CA THR A 529 12.18 5.46 22.69
C THR A 529 11.39 6.45 23.55
N ALA A 530 11.07 6.12 24.81
CA ALA A 530 10.43 7.05 25.75
C ALA A 530 11.30 8.30 26.02
N THR A 531 12.59 8.10 26.29
CA THR A 531 13.51 9.17 26.68
C THR A 531 13.78 10.13 25.52
N ILE A 532 14.19 9.61 24.36
CA ILE A 532 14.51 10.45 23.20
C ILE A 532 13.24 10.91 22.47
N GLY A 533 12.21 10.06 22.41
CA GLY A 533 10.91 10.36 21.81
C GLY A 533 10.20 11.56 22.42
N SER A 534 10.39 11.78 23.73
CA SER A 534 9.84 12.96 24.42
C SER A 534 10.27 14.29 23.80
N ALA A 535 11.46 14.34 23.19
CA ALA A 535 11.99 15.52 22.50
C ALA A 535 11.75 15.47 20.98
N THR A 536 11.84 14.29 20.37
CA THR A 536 11.80 14.16 18.90
C THR A 536 10.40 14.15 18.31
N TYR A 537 9.40 13.57 18.99
CA TYR A 537 8.01 13.57 18.50
C TYR A 537 7.37 14.97 18.46
N PRO A 538 7.55 15.85 19.46
CA PRO A 538 7.12 17.24 19.37
C PRO A 538 7.82 18.02 18.25
N LEU A 539 9.13 17.82 18.07
CA LEU A 539 9.90 18.47 17.00
C LEU A 539 9.40 18.06 15.61
N GLN A 540 9.07 16.78 15.41
CA GLN A 540 8.45 16.29 14.19
C GLN A 540 7.06 16.92 13.95
N GLY A 541 6.24 17.07 14.99
CA GLY A 541 4.95 17.77 14.91
C GLY A 541 5.07 19.25 14.56
N ILE A 542 6.08 19.94 15.10
CA ILE A 542 6.42 21.32 14.76
C ILE A 542 6.85 21.41 13.30
N TYR A 543 7.71 20.50 12.84
CA TYR A 543 8.11 20.43 11.44
C TYR A 543 6.90 20.29 10.51
N LYS A 544 6.01 19.31 10.76
CA LYS A 544 4.79 19.13 9.95
C LYS A 544 3.91 20.37 9.94
N SER A 545 3.81 21.07 11.08
CA SER A 545 3.07 22.32 11.18
C SER A 545 3.68 23.43 10.30
N ILE A 546 5.01 23.58 10.31
CA ILE A 546 5.72 24.57 9.49
C ILE A 546 5.63 24.20 8.00
N TRP A 547 5.86 22.93 7.67
CA TRP A 547 5.81 22.44 6.30
C TRP A 547 4.42 22.64 5.68
N ARG A 548 3.35 22.39 6.44
CA ARG A 548 1.96 22.62 6.00
C ARG A 548 1.64 24.09 5.76
N LEU A 549 2.22 25.00 6.55
CA LEU A 549 2.07 26.45 6.34
C LEU A 549 2.80 26.89 5.08
N ALA A 550 4.01 26.38 4.86
CA ALA A 550 4.83 26.70 3.69
C ALA A 550 4.24 26.13 2.38
N ASN A 551 3.61 24.95 2.42
CA ASN A 551 3.08 24.24 1.26
C ASN A 551 1.53 24.18 1.30
N SER A 552 0.89 25.34 1.16
CA SER A 552 -0.57 25.48 1.28
C SER A 552 -1.27 25.86 -0.04
N ARG A 553 -0.52 26.05 -1.13
CA ARG A 553 -1.03 26.56 -2.41
C ARG A 553 -2.10 25.65 -3.02
N THR A 554 -1.82 24.36 -3.11
CA THR A 554 -2.71 23.34 -3.66
C THR A 554 -3.95 23.19 -2.79
N ARG A 555 -3.80 23.19 -1.46
CA ARG A 555 -4.93 23.15 -0.52
C ARG A 555 -5.86 24.34 -0.70
N GLN A 556 -5.31 25.56 -0.85
CA GLN A 556 -6.09 26.77 -1.12
C GLN A 556 -6.78 26.71 -2.48
N ALA A 557 -6.09 26.21 -3.53
CA ALA A 557 -6.67 26.02 -4.85
C ALA A 557 -7.85 25.02 -4.83
N ILE A 558 -7.70 23.89 -4.13
CA ILE A 558 -8.76 22.90 -3.93
C ILE A 558 -9.94 23.53 -3.17
N GLN A 559 -9.68 24.29 -2.11
CA GLN A 559 -10.72 24.98 -1.35
C GLN A 559 -11.52 25.93 -2.25
N LYS A 560 -10.84 26.77 -3.03
CA LYS A 560 -11.47 27.69 -3.98
C LYS A 560 -12.29 26.94 -5.03
N ALA A 561 -11.74 25.88 -5.62
CA ALA A 561 -12.45 25.08 -6.63
C ALA A 561 -13.73 24.44 -6.07
N ARG A 562 -13.67 23.88 -4.85
CA ARG A 562 -14.83 23.30 -4.16
C ARG A 562 -15.92 24.33 -3.86
N LEU A 563 -15.54 25.55 -3.49
CA LEU A 563 -16.49 26.66 -3.28
C LEU A 563 -17.16 27.06 -4.60
N THR A 564 -16.38 27.27 -5.66
CA THR A 564 -16.91 27.61 -6.99
C THR A 564 -17.87 26.54 -7.52
N GLU A 565 -17.51 25.27 -7.38
CA GLU A 565 -18.36 24.15 -7.79
C GLU A 565 -19.63 24.06 -6.92
N GLY A 566 -19.53 24.31 -5.61
CA GLY A 566 -20.69 24.40 -4.73
C GLY A 566 -21.69 25.44 -5.19
N LYS A 567 -21.22 26.66 -5.51
CA LYS A 567 -22.04 27.72 -6.09
C LYS A 567 -22.69 27.30 -7.41
N TYR A 568 -21.93 26.72 -8.33
CA TYR A 568 -22.45 26.22 -9.60
C TYR A 568 -23.56 25.18 -9.42
N LEU A 569 -23.37 24.22 -8.51
CA LEU A 569 -24.36 23.17 -8.23
C LEU A 569 -25.67 23.75 -7.65
N VAL A 570 -25.56 24.74 -6.77
CA VAL A 570 -26.73 25.42 -6.18
C VAL A 570 -27.47 26.24 -7.22
N ASP A 571 -26.78 27.02 -8.05
CA ASP A 571 -27.39 27.81 -9.12
C ASP A 571 -28.13 26.91 -10.12
N LYS A 572 -27.50 25.80 -10.54
CA LYS A 572 -28.15 24.77 -11.38
C LYS A 572 -29.35 24.09 -10.70
N GLY A 573 -29.30 23.89 -9.40
CA GLY A 573 -30.41 23.36 -8.61
C GLY A 573 -31.60 24.32 -8.58
N ARG A 574 -31.34 25.61 -8.37
CA ARG A 574 -32.36 26.68 -8.36
C ARG A 574 -33.00 26.86 -9.73
N GLU A 575 -32.24 26.78 -10.82
CA GLU A 575 -32.77 26.75 -12.19
C GLU A 575 -33.77 25.60 -12.41
N ARG A 576 -33.57 24.46 -11.71
CA ARG A 576 -34.46 23.29 -11.74
C ARG A 576 -35.59 23.36 -10.72
N GLY A 577 -35.76 24.49 -10.02
CA GLY A 577 -36.81 24.69 -9.03
C GLY A 577 -36.57 24.05 -7.66
N VAL A 578 -35.34 23.58 -7.37
CA VAL A 578 -35.01 23.03 -6.05
C VAL A 578 -34.96 24.16 -5.03
N SER A 579 -35.76 24.05 -3.97
CA SER A 579 -35.83 25.05 -2.90
C SER A 579 -34.77 24.81 -1.82
N ASP A 580 -34.07 25.88 -1.44
CA ASP A 580 -33.11 25.90 -0.34
C ASP A 580 -33.78 25.65 1.03
N LYS A 581 -35.10 25.83 1.13
CA LYS A 581 -35.85 25.80 2.41
C LYS A 581 -35.68 24.49 3.17
N ALA A 582 -35.76 23.35 2.48
CA ALA A 582 -35.63 22.04 3.11
C ALA A 582 -34.26 21.86 3.81
N ILE A 583 -33.20 22.41 3.22
CA ILE A 583 -31.83 22.36 3.76
C ILE A 583 -31.72 23.26 4.99
N MET A 584 -32.30 24.45 4.93
CA MET A 584 -32.35 25.38 6.07
C MET A 584 -33.16 24.82 7.25
N ASP A 585 -34.35 24.27 6.98
CA ASP A 585 -35.22 23.68 8.00
C ASP A 585 -34.54 22.49 8.69
N THR A 586 -33.85 21.65 7.92
CA THR A 586 -33.07 20.51 8.45
C THR A 586 -31.93 21.00 9.34
N PHE A 587 -31.18 22.02 8.91
CA PHE A 587 -30.12 22.63 9.71
C PHE A 587 -30.66 23.20 11.02
N ASP A 588 -31.74 23.98 10.96
CA ASP A 588 -32.34 24.60 12.15
C ASP A 588 -32.87 23.54 13.12
N ALA A 589 -33.51 22.46 12.63
CA ALA A 589 -33.94 21.33 13.45
C ALA A 589 -32.77 20.62 14.14
N MET A 590 -31.65 20.43 13.44
CA MET A 590 -30.42 19.86 14.03
C MET A 590 -29.83 20.76 15.12
N MET A 591 -29.95 22.08 14.99
CA MET A 591 -29.47 23.05 15.98
C MET A 591 -30.43 23.27 17.15
N ALA A 592 -31.72 22.93 17.00
CA ALA A 592 -32.75 23.11 18.02
C ALA A 592 -32.86 21.93 19.01
N ARG A 593 -32.46 20.70 18.60
CA ARG A 593 -32.57 19.48 19.43
C ARG A 593 -31.79 19.49 20.75
N GLU A 594 -30.92 20.48 20.98
CA GLU A 594 -30.13 20.63 22.23
C GLU A 594 -30.79 21.49 23.31
N LEU A 595 -31.89 22.18 23.03
CA LEU A 595 -32.60 22.95 24.07
C LEU A 595 -33.52 22.08 24.96
N ARG A 596 -33.53 20.75 24.77
CA ARG A 596 -34.46 19.81 25.44
C ARG A 596 -33.77 18.63 26.15
N THR A 597 -32.46 18.66 26.30
CA THR A 597 -31.66 17.74 27.13
C THR A 597 -30.72 18.56 27.98
#